data_AF-A0A0N1FJL1-F1
#
_entry.id   AF-A0A0N1FJL1-F1
#
_cell.length_a   1.000
_cell.length_b   1.000
_cell.length_c   1.000
_cell.angle_alpha   90.00
_cell.angle_beta   90.00
_cell.angle_gamma   90.00
#
_symmetry.space_group_name_H-M   'P 1'
#
loop_
_entity.id
_entity.type
_entity.pdbx_description
1 polymer ?
#
loop_
_entity_poly.entity_id
_entity_poly.type
_entity_poly.pdbx_seq_one_letter_code
_entity_poly.pdbx_strand_id
1 'polypeptide(L)'
;MEAAEAAVRAQQADFDDQQEQQRTAEGSGTGKDGVVMKPSGDTLVDIDPKSDCVGTHTGSEIGCEIDLEFHLYGEMDFYTESCPLPGVDRAKCGQALQRDYLMSSPLDVRFRENDVHVDGVALTASVLKAVATAAVADIVGCWNRKISSCLWLVGSIVLPGVLWKAAEAAFAVRLAMRDGARLSTAIWGLRGSGMSASAAARLEQLGAEALMAKCFPPGTKVATEDGPKPIEEIEVGDRVWSLDQATGQQSLQRVLKLFHHTVDRLIRVRTADGHIEATDRHRFWARERGWVEARDLRAGDTFETQDGESEKVLGTSLVEGEVQVFNFEVEQTHTYYVYAGSVPVLVHNDCASAILDDLVRDGDHIVLGINPYSDNLAAQLGGRTFNAKKPFGDPHRSGDGRPVWMVAVEEALENPNVKLSISLDGVPDATNADEALALLVERGRPLIGADWRPAAQGGNGTAWEMATLRLKVLRGPRIWDDIEWYMTQKGEQVPSRVTPAKPDWAE
;
A
#
# COMPACT_ATOMS: atom_id res chain seq x y z
N MET A 1 -2.84 -8.00 43.31
CA MET A 1 -2.71 -8.64 42.00
C MET A 1 -3.19 -7.72 40.90
N GLU A 2 -4.47 -7.35 40.87
CA GLU A 2 -5.06 -6.44 39.86
C GLU A 2 -4.40 -5.04 39.81
N ALA A 3 -4.11 -4.44 40.97
CA ALA A 3 -3.39 -3.17 41.05
C ALA A 3 -1.91 -3.27 40.63
N ALA A 4 -1.28 -4.44 40.77
CA ALA A 4 0.09 -4.70 40.34
C ALA A 4 0.14 -4.93 38.82
N GLU A 5 -0.84 -5.62 38.25
CA GLU A 5 -1.00 -5.78 36.79
C GLU A 5 -1.36 -4.46 36.10
N ALA A 6 -2.10 -3.57 36.77
CA ALA A 6 -2.38 -2.23 36.26
C ALA A 6 -1.12 -1.34 36.31
N ALA A 7 -0.34 -1.40 37.39
CA ALA A 7 0.93 -0.67 37.50
C ALA A 7 1.98 -1.16 36.49
N VAL A 8 2.04 -2.47 36.22
CA VAL A 8 2.90 -3.05 35.18
C VAL A 8 2.46 -2.61 33.78
N ARG A 9 1.16 -2.56 33.49
CA ARG A 9 0.65 -2.04 32.21
C ARG A 9 0.90 -0.54 32.03
N ALA A 10 0.76 0.23 33.10
CA ALA A 10 1.06 1.67 33.10
C ALA A 10 2.56 1.95 32.93
N GLN A 11 3.44 1.21 33.62
CA GLN A 11 4.89 1.31 33.43
C GLN A 11 5.34 0.86 32.04
N GLN A 12 4.71 -0.15 31.44
CA GLN A 12 4.99 -0.55 30.06
C GLN A 12 4.63 0.57 29.07
N ALA A 13 3.46 1.19 29.25
CA ALA A 13 2.99 2.28 28.40
C ALA A 13 3.81 3.58 28.57
N ASP A 14 4.14 3.97 29.80
CA ASP A 14 4.96 5.15 30.09
C ASP A 14 6.42 4.98 29.60
N PHE A 15 6.93 3.74 29.62
CA PHE A 15 8.24 3.39 29.10
C PHE A 15 8.29 3.42 27.57
N ASP A 16 7.23 2.90 26.92
CA ASP A 16 7.06 2.97 25.46
C ASP A 16 7.04 4.43 24.97
N ASP A 17 6.34 5.32 25.68
CA ASP A 17 6.19 6.74 25.36
C ASP A 17 7.49 7.56 25.52
N GLN A 18 8.31 7.30 26.56
CA GLN A 18 9.57 8.01 26.78
C GLN A 18 10.67 7.59 25.80
N GLN A 19 10.72 6.31 25.41
CA GLN A 19 11.65 5.79 24.40
C GLN A 19 11.25 6.20 22.97
N GLU A 20 9.95 6.43 22.69
CA GLU A 20 9.43 6.95 21.41
C GLU A 20 10.03 8.32 21.05
N GLN A 21 10.28 9.17 22.05
CA GLN A 21 10.84 10.52 21.87
C GLN A 21 12.36 10.52 21.60
N GLN A 22 13.12 9.55 22.11
CA GLN A 22 14.58 9.46 21.93
C GLN A 22 14.99 8.72 20.64
N ARG A 23 14.12 7.90 20.05
CA ARG A 23 14.36 7.14 18.80
C ARG A 23 14.64 8.01 17.56
N THR A 24 14.31 9.30 17.61
CA THR A 24 14.21 10.18 16.42
C THR A 24 15.52 10.68 15.81
N ALA A 25 16.71 10.27 16.29
CA ALA A 25 17.97 10.96 15.92
C ALA A 25 19.14 10.12 15.38
N GLU A 26 19.28 8.80 15.63
CA GLU A 26 20.62 8.16 15.49
C GLU A 26 20.74 6.87 14.66
N GLY A 27 19.71 6.41 13.96
CA GLY A 27 19.83 5.34 12.95
C GLY A 27 18.99 4.10 13.23
N SER A 28 18.76 3.31 12.19
CA SER A 28 17.54 2.50 12.09
C SER A 28 17.69 1.00 12.35
N GLY A 29 18.84 0.55 12.90
CA GLY A 29 19.10 -0.84 13.34
C GLY A 29 19.08 -1.94 12.27
N THR A 30 18.51 -1.66 11.10
CA THR A 30 18.30 -2.57 9.95
C THR A 30 19.49 -2.67 9.01
N GLY A 31 20.44 -1.73 9.09
CA GLY A 31 21.51 -1.58 8.09
C GLY A 31 21.04 -0.96 6.76
N LYS A 32 19.74 -0.65 6.62
CA LYS A 32 19.18 0.07 5.46
C LYS A 32 18.68 1.44 5.92
N ASP A 33 19.24 2.47 5.30
CA ASP A 33 18.87 3.85 5.59
C ASP A 33 17.34 4.06 5.46
N GLY A 34 16.71 4.49 6.55
CA GLY A 34 15.29 4.83 6.61
C GLY A 34 14.35 3.70 6.95
N VAL A 35 14.80 2.45 7.07
CA VAL A 35 13.91 1.38 7.53
C VAL A 35 14.16 1.14 8.99
N VAL A 36 13.16 1.31 9.85
CA VAL A 36 13.21 0.97 11.27
C VAL A 36 12.43 -0.31 11.55
N MET A 37 12.77 -0.99 12.63
CA MET A 37 12.04 -2.17 13.10
C MET A 37 11.65 -2.00 14.58
N LYS A 38 10.53 -2.60 14.99
CA LYS A 38 10.04 -2.60 16.38
C LYS A 38 9.37 -3.95 16.67
N PRO A 39 9.60 -4.59 17.84
CA PRO A 39 8.78 -5.72 18.26
C PRO A 39 7.30 -5.36 18.20
N SER A 40 6.50 -6.23 17.59
CA SER A 40 5.05 -6.04 17.54
C SER A 40 4.48 -6.06 18.96
N GLY A 41 3.32 -5.40 19.15
CA GLY A 41 2.65 -5.29 20.45
C GLY A 41 2.25 -6.63 21.10
N ASP A 42 2.26 -7.72 20.34
CA ASP A 42 1.98 -9.09 20.77
C ASP A 42 3.25 -9.94 20.99
N THR A 43 4.44 -9.33 20.94
CA THR A 43 5.69 -10.04 21.20
C THR A 43 5.77 -10.48 22.67
N LEU A 44 6.10 -11.75 22.90
CA LEU A 44 6.17 -12.39 24.20
C LEU A 44 7.62 -12.58 24.65
N VAL A 45 7.83 -12.53 25.97
CA VAL A 45 9.13 -12.81 26.60
C VAL A 45 8.93 -13.86 27.67
N ASP A 46 9.56 -15.02 27.49
CA ASP A 46 9.73 -16.02 28.54
C ASP A 46 11.10 -15.82 29.20
N ILE A 47 11.17 -16.00 30.52
CA ILE A 47 12.39 -15.89 31.31
C ILE A 47 12.60 -17.22 32.03
N ASP A 48 13.74 -17.85 31.80
CA ASP A 48 14.12 -19.11 32.40
C ASP A 48 15.41 -18.96 33.23
N PRO A 49 15.33 -19.06 34.58
CA PRO A 49 16.51 -19.01 35.43
C PRO A 49 17.40 -20.23 35.21
N LYS A 50 18.70 -19.99 34.99
CA LYS A 50 19.72 -21.02 34.73
C LYS A 50 20.64 -21.30 35.91
N SER A 51 20.59 -20.46 36.93
CA SER A 51 21.26 -20.70 38.21
C SER A 51 20.29 -20.48 39.37
N ASP A 52 20.66 -21.03 40.53
CA ASP A 52 20.09 -20.54 41.78
C ASP A 52 20.55 -19.11 42.01
N CYS A 53 19.75 -18.33 42.73
CA CYS A 53 20.13 -16.96 43.11
C CYS A 53 21.19 -17.02 44.23
N VAL A 54 22.40 -16.52 43.97
CA VAL A 54 23.53 -16.59 44.90
C VAL A 54 23.91 -15.18 45.35
N GLY A 55 23.77 -14.84 46.64
CA GLY A 55 24.10 -13.49 47.13
C GLY A 55 23.91 -13.24 48.64
N THR A 56 24.33 -12.05 49.08
CA THR A 56 24.65 -11.68 50.46
C THR A 56 23.45 -11.22 51.30
N HIS A 57 23.37 -11.70 52.55
CA HIS A 57 22.22 -11.49 53.44
C HIS A 57 22.31 -10.27 54.40
N THR A 58 23.18 -9.28 54.17
CA THR A 58 23.34 -8.16 55.12
C THR A 58 23.69 -6.82 54.47
N GLY A 59 22.99 -5.75 54.85
CA GLY A 59 23.38 -4.35 54.56
C GLY A 59 22.60 -3.69 53.42
N SER A 60 23.19 -2.69 52.77
CA SER A 60 22.65 -1.99 51.60
C SER A 60 22.84 -2.76 50.27
N GLU A 61 23.38 -3.97 50.34
CA GLU A 61 23.65 -4.89 49.21
C GLU A 61 22.77 -6.16 49.33
N ILE A 62 21.50 -5.98 49.74
CA ILE A 62 20.54 -7.09 49.82
C ILE A 62 20.11 -7.44 48.40
N GLY A 63 20.66 -8.53 47.87
CA GLY A 63 20.35 -9.01 46.54
C GLY A 63 21.03 -10.34 46.25
N CYS A 64 20.74 -10.91 45.10
CA CYS A 64 21.37 -12.13 44.64
C CYS A 64 21.62 -12.09 43.14
N GLU A 65 22.73 -12.72 42.75
CA GLU A 65 23.10 -12.88 41.35
C GLU A 65 22.42 -14.12 40.79
N ILE A 66 21.82 -14.00 39.61
CA ILE A 66 21.18 -15.11 38.92
C ILE A 66 21.50 -15.08 37.43
N ASP A 67 21.78 -16.25 36.86
CA ASP A 67 21.86 -16.40 35.41
C ASP A 67 20.44 -16.55 34.86
N LEU A 68 20.09 -15.75 33.85
CA LEU A 68 18.79 -15.78 33.20
C LEU A 68 18.95 -16.07 31.71
N GLU A 69 18.13 -16.97 31.19
CA GLU A 69 17.88 -17.09 29.76
C GLU A 69 16.56 -16.41 29.42
N PHE A 70 16.56 -15.61 28.38
CA PHE A 70 15.38 -14.94 27.84
C PHE A 70 15.03 -15.57 26.51
N HIS A 71 13.76 -15.88 26.30
CA HIS A 71 13.20 -16.32 25.02
C HIS A 71 12.17 -15.29 24.56
N LEU A 72 12.56 -14.48 23.58
CA LEU A 72 11.73 -13.49 22.92
C LEU A 72 11.13 -14.10 21.65
N TYR A 73 9.81 -14.15 21.53
CA TYR A 73 9.14 -14.73 20.36
C TYR A 73 7.85 -13.99 20.01
N GLY A 74 7.50 -14.00 18.73
CA GLY A 74 6.35 -13.27 18.19
C GLY A 74 6.67 -12.71 16.81
N GLU A 75 6.34 -11.45 16.59
CA GLU A 75 6.55 -10.77 15.30
C GLU A 75 7.36 -9.48 15.47
N MET A 76 8.15 -9.16 14.46
CA MET A 76 8.91 -7.91 14.32
C MET A 76 8.27 -7.06 13.24
N ASP A 77 7.79 -5.87 13.58
CA ASP A 77 7.25 -4.91 12.63
C ASP A 77 8.36 -4.08 12.00
N PHE A 78 8.23 -3.79 10.72
CA PHE A 78 9.12 -2.93 9.95
C PHE A 78 8.37 -1.72 9.45
N TYR A 79 9.03 -0.56 9.47
CA TYR A 79 8.47 0.71 9.02
C TYR A 79 9.48 1.45 8.16
N THR A 80 9.02 2.20 7.16
CA THR A 80 9.82 3.25 6.53
C THR A 80 9.66 4.56 7.25
N GLU A 81 10.77 5.21 7.56
CA GLU A 81 10.86 6.56 8.09
C GLU A 81 11.22 7.55 7.00
N SER A 82 10.52 8.66 6.95
CA SER A 82 10.81 9.72 5.98
C SER A 82 10.28 11.06 6.43
N CYS A 83 10.97 12.12 6.00
CA CYS A 83 10.62 13.48 6.34
C CYS A 83 9.63 14.05 5.33
N PRO A 84 8.44 14.51 5.76
CA PRO A 84 7.49 15.18 4.87
C PRO A 84 7.97 16.59 4.47
N LEU A 85 8.90 17.20 5.23
CA LEU A 85 9.36 18.56 4.99
C LEU A 85 10.27 18.65 3.74
N PRO A 86 9.98 19.54 2.77
CA PRO A 86 10.79 19.71 1.57
C PRO A 86 12.24 20.10 1.88
N GLY A 87 13.20 19.41 1.24
CA GLY A 87 14.64 19.72 1.37
C GLY A 87 15.28 19.42 2.73
N VAL A 88 14.52 18.87 3.68
CA VAL A 88 15.04 18.50 5.01
C VAL A 88 15.51 17.06 4.99
N ASP A 89 16.77 16.85 5.41
CA ASP A 89 17.34 15.51 5.60
C ASP A 89 16.56 14.76 6.68
N ARG A 90 16.33 13.46 6.49
CA ARG A 90 15.57 12.63 7.44
C ARG A 90 16.12 12.73 8.87
N ALA A 91 17.44 12.74 9.04
CA ALA A 91 18.09 12.85 10.34
C ALA A 91 17.82 14.20 11.03
N LYS A 92 17.40 15.21 10.28
CA LYS A 92 17.08 16.56 10.78
C LYS A 92 15.58 16.83 10.87
N CYS A 93 14.73 15.84 10.57
CA CYS A 93 13.29 16.02 10.55
C CYS A 93 12.65 16.19 11.93
N GLY A 94 13.32 15.72 12.99
CA GLY A 94 12.82 15.77 14.36
C GLY A 94 11.44 15.12 14.49
N GLN A 95 10.53 15.76 15.22
CA GLN A 95 9.18 15.23 15.48
C GLN A 95 8.27 15.15 14.25
N ALA A 96 8.66 15.75 13.12
CA ALA A 96 7.89 15.65 11.87
C ALA A 96 8.15 14.35 11.11
N LEU A 97 9.02 13.47 11.61
CA LEU A 97 9.32 12.18 10.99
C LEU A 97 8.06 11.30 10.94
N GLN A 98 7.73 10.82 9.75
CA GLN A 98 6.58 9.94 9.55
C GLN A 98 7.05 8.50 9.34
N ARG A 99 6.32 7.56 9.95
CA ARG A 99 6.53 6.11 9.85
C ARG A 99 5.38 5.47 9.12
N ASP A 100 5.69 4.76 8.04
CA ASP A 100 4.72 3.94 7.33
C ASP A 100 5.06 2.47 7.53
N TYR A 101 4.08 1.68 7.95
CA TYR A 101 4.25 0.23 8.16
C TYR A 101 4.55 -0.46 6.82
N LEU A 102 5.57 -1.31 6.82
CA LEU A 102 5.96 -2.13 5.67
C LEU A 102 5.40 -3.54 5.78
N MET A 103 5.82 -4.28 6.81
CA MET A 103 5.47 -5.68 7.03
C MET A 103 5.87 -6.12 8.44
N SER A 104 5.47 -7.34 8.80
CA SER A 104 5.97 -8.04 9.99
C SER A 104 6.75 -9.29 9.57
N SER A 105 7.67 -9.74 10.42
CA SER A 105 8.42 -10.98 10.25
C SER A 105 8.48 -11.76 11.56
N PRO A 106 8.45 -13.10 11.51
CA PRO A 106 8.62 -13.93 12.70
C PRO A 106 9.91 -13.60 13.45
N LEU A 107 9.79 -13.53 14.77
CA LEU A 107 10.85 -13.30 15.72
C LEU A 107 10.93 -14.51 16.66
N ASP A 108 12.11 -15.11 16.77
CA ASP A 108 12.38 -16.17 17.75
C ASP A 108 13.86 -16.07 18.16
N VAL A 109 14.09 -15.58 19.36
CA VAL A 109 15.43 -15.23 19.85
C VAL A 109 15.60 -15.72 21.27
N ARG A 110 16.71 -16.44 21.51
CA ARG A 110 17.14 -16.83 22.85
C ARG A 110 18.49 -16.24 23.16
N PHE A 111 18.62 -15.63 24.33
CA PHE A 111 19.90 -15.12 24.82
C PHE A 111 20.01 -15.31 26.33
N ARG A 112 21.24 -15.33 26.83
CA ARG A 112 21.54 -15.58 28.23
C ARG A 112 22.35 -14.41 28.78
N GLU A 113 21.91 -13.90 29.92
CA GLU A 113 22.65 -12.95 30.73
C GLU A 113 23.11 -13.67 32.00
N ASN A 114 24.39 -13.52 32.34
CA ASN A 114 24.94 -14.11 33.55
C ASN A 114 25.13 -13.02 34.60
N ASP A 115 25.12 -13.40 35.88
CA ASP A 115 25.33 -12.47 37.00
C ASP A 115 24.33 -11.29 37.00
N VAL A 116 23.04 -11.58 36.81
CA VAL A 116 21.98 -10.56 36.92
C VAL A 116 21.68 -10.30 38.39
N HIS A 117 22.02 -9.10 38.86
CA HIS A 117 21.75 -8.70 40.24
C HIS A 117 20.27 -8.41 40.47
N VAL A 118 19.63 -9.17 41.35
CA VAL A 118 18.23 -8.99 41.75
C VAL A 118 18.16 -8.56 43.21
N ASP A 119 17.57 -7.39 43.47
CA ASP A 119 17.38 -6.87 44.83
C ASP A 119 16.39 -7.76 45.62
N GLY A 120 16.81 -8.19 46.81
CA GLY A 120 16.12 -9.18 47.64
C GLY A 120 14.83 -8.69 48.29
N VAL A 121 14.51 -7.39 48.25
CA VAL A 121 13.32 -6.83 48.91
C VAL A 121 12.07 -6.89 48.02
N ALA A 122 12.22 -7.12 46.71
CA ALA A 122 11.13 -7.00 45.73
C ALA A 122 11.03 -8.15 44.72
N LEU A 123 11.49 -9.36 45.07
CA LEU A 123 11.56 -10.53 44.16
C LEU A 123 10.17 -11.07 43.77
N THR A 124 9.45 -10.30 42.96
CA THR A 124 8.14 -10.60 42.40
C THR A 124 8.29 -10.80 40.89
N ALA A 125 7.34 -11.51 40.27
CA ALA A 125 7.26 -11.65 38.81
C ALA A 125 7.33 -10.30 38.07
N SER A 126 6.92 -9.20 38.73
CA SER A 126 7.01 -7.84 38.20
C SER A 126 8.44 -7.32 38.05
N VAL A 127 9.37 -7.69 38.93
CA VAL A 127 10.79 -7.27 38.81
C VAL A 127 11.49 -8.07 37.73
N LEU A 128 11.27 -9.38 37.65
CA LEU A 128 11.78 -10.19 36.53
C LEU A 128 11.21 -9.71 35.19
N LYS A 129 9.92 -9.37 35.17
CA LYS A 129 9.29 -8.76 33.99
C LYS A 129 9.87 -7.38 33.65
N ALA A 130 10.17 -6.54 34.64
CA ALA A 130 10.82 -5.26 34.43
C ALA A 130 12.27 -5.42 33.93
N VAL A 131 13.01 -6.42 34.42
CA VAL A 131 14.35 -6.78 33.92
C VAL A 131 14.27 -7.33 32.50
N ALA A 132 13.29 -8.17 32.18
CA ALA A 132 13.04 -8.60 30.80
C ALA A 132 12.65 -7.42 29.89
N THR A 133 11.80 -6.51 30.33
CA THR A 133 11.46 -5.29 29.59
C THR A 133 12.68 -4.37 29.43
N ALA A 134 13.56 -4.29 30.43
CA ALA A 134 14.82 -3.57 30.35
C ALA A 134 15.84 -4.27 29.43
N ALA A 135 15.87 -5.60 29.38
CA ALA A 135 16.67 -6.36 28.42
C ALA A 135 16.15 -6.19 26.99
N VAL A 136 14.82 -6.15 26.80
CA VAL A 136 14.19 -5.73 25.53
C VAL A 136 14.55 -4.28 25.20
N ALA A 137 14.65 -3.39 26.19
CA ALA A 137 15.12 -2.03 25.99
C ALA A 137 16.62 -1.94 25.65
N ASP A 138 17.44 -2.85 26.16
CA ASP A 138 18.86 -2.93 25.84
C ASP A 138 19.08 -3.53 24.44
N ILE A 139 18.20 -4.45 24.01
CA ILE A 139 18.06 -4.86 22.60
C ILE A 139 17.69 -3.64 21.72
N VAL A 140 16.77 -2.79 22.17
CA VAL A 140 16.43 -1.52 21.50
C VAL A 140 17.60 -0.52 21.50
N GLY A 141 18.38 -0.46 22.57
CA GLY A 141 19.62 0.32 22.67
C GLY A 141 20.72 -0.19 21.74
N CYS A 142 20.82 -1.50 21.56
CA CYS A 142 21.68 -2.18 20.59
C CYS A 142 21.32 -1.77 19.15
N TRP A 143 20.03 -1.59 18.84
CA TRP A 143 19.53 -1.15 17.53
C TRP A 143 19.87 0.30 17.18
N ASN A 144 20.13 1.16 18.18
CA ASN A 144 20.57 2.56 17.98
C ASN A 144 22.08 2.70 17.70
N ARG A 145 22.87 1.62 17.79
CA ARG A 145 24.33 1.61 17.50
C ARG A 145 24.65 0.61 16.38
N LYS A 146 25.76 0.82 15.66
CA LYS A 146 26.15 0.02 14.48
C LYS A 146 26.03 -1.50 14.74
N ILE A 147 25.36 -2.21 13.82
CA ILE A 147 25.12 -3.68 13.82
C ILE A 147 26.30 -4.55 14.26
N SER A 148 27.54 -4.10 14.04
CA SER A 148 28.76 -4.84 14.41
C SER A 148 28.88 -5.19 15.90
N SER A 149 28.16 -4.52 16.81
CA SER A 149 28.18 -4.83 18.24
C SER A 149 27.09 -5.83 18.70
N CYS A 150 26.14 -6.21 17.85
CA CYS A 150 24.96 -7.03 18.22
C CYS A 150 24.78 -8.21 17.25
N LEU A 151 25.89 -8.88 16.92
CA LEU A 151 25.98 -9.92 15.88
C LEU A 151 25.05 -11.12 16.12
N TRP A 152 24.71 -11.40 17.38
CA TRP A 152 23.86 -12.52 17.78
C TRP A 152 22.39 -12.37 17.34
N LEU A 153 21.93 -11.15 17.03
CA LEU A 153 20.56 -10.86 16.66
C LEU A 153 20.33 -10.91 15.13
N VAL A 154 21.39 -10.64 14.35
CA VAL A 154 21.38 -10.68 12.87
C VAL A 154 21.11 -12.08 12.31
N GLY A 155 21.43 -13.13 13.07
CA GLY A 155 21.18 -14.52 12.67
C GLY A 155 19.75 -15.02 12.95
N SER A 156 18.99 -14.33 13.79
CA SER A 156 17.71 -14.83 14.33
C SER A 156 16.48 -14.16 13.72
N ILE A 157 16.65 -13.01 13.06
CA ILE A 157 15.59 -12.37 12.28
C ILE A 157 15.72 -12.84 10.83
N VAL A 158 14.73 -13.60 10.35
CA VAL A 158 14.64 -13.98 8.93
C VAL A 158 14.15 -12.78 8.14
N LEU A 159 15.05 -11.88 7.75
CA LEU A 159 14.69 -10.75 6.88
C LEU A 159 14.45 -11.29 5.47
N PRO A 160 13.20 -11.30 4.94
CA PRO A 160 12.99 -11.71 3.58
C PRO A 160 13.67 -10.70 2.66
N GLY A 161 14.37 -11.17 1.61
CA GLY A 161 15.00 -10.26 0.62
C GLY A 161 14.01 -9.32 -0.07
N VAL A 162 12.70 -9.60 0.03
CA VAL A 162 11.59 -8.75 -0.39
C VAL A 162 11.47 -7.48 0.46
N LEU A 163 11.86 -7.50 1.75
CA LEU A 163 11.77 -6.35 2.66
C LEU A 163 12.54 -5.14 2.14
N TRP A 164 13.78 -5.32 1.69
CA TRP A 164 14.59 -4.20 1.17
C TRP A 164 14.04 -3.63 -0.12
N LYS A 165 13.47 -4.48 -0.96
CA LYS A 165 12.85 -4.05 -2.20
C LYS A 165 11.53 -3.33 -1.94
N ALA A 166 10.74 -3.79 -0.98
CA ALA A 166 9.53 -3.12 -0.52
C ALA A 166 9.84 -1.76 0.13
N ALA A 167 10.93 -1.65 0.88
CA ALA A 167 11.39 -0.38 1.42
C ALA A 167 11.85 0.59 0.32
N GLU A 168 12.66 0.12 -0.64
CA GLU A 168 13.06 0.93 -1.81
C GLU A 168 11.84 1.40 -2.61
N ALA A 169 10.85 0.52 -2.78
CA ALA A 169 9.58 0.84 -3.40
C ALA A 169 8.83 1.94 -2.67
N ALA A 170 8.65 1.77 -1.35
CA ALA A 170 7.97 2.74 -0.50
C ALA A 170 8.68 4.10 -0.53
N PHE A 171 10.02 4.13 -0.52
CA PHE A 171 10.78 5.37 -0.66
C PHE A 171 10.62 6.03 -2.03
N ALA A 172 10.66 5.26 -3.13
CA ALA A 172 10.49 5.78 -4.47
C ALA A 172 9.09 6.39 -4.66
N VAL A 173 8.06 5.66 -4.20
CA VAL A 173 6.67 6.12 -4.16
C VAL A 173 6.56 7.39 -3.34
N ARG A 174 7.20 7.45 -2.17
CA ARG A 174 7.13 8.60 -1.29
C ARG A 174 7.89 9.82 -1.79
N LEU A 175 9.05 9.63 -2.41
CA LEU A 175 9.78 10.72 -3.08
C LEU A 175 8.97 11.27 -4.24
N ALA A 176 8.34 10.40 -5.05
CA ALA A 176 7.43 10.85 -6.10
C ALA A 176 6.24 11.62 -5.51
N MET A 177 5.67 11.15 -4.40
CA MET A 177 4.60 11.85 -3.70
C MET A 177 5.03 13.22 -3.15
N ARG A 178 6.28 13.36 -2.70
CA ARG A 178 6.84 14.61 -2.18
C ARG A 178 7.12 15.61 -3.30
N ASP A 179 7.67 15.14 -4.41
CA ASP A 179 8.15 16.01 -5.49
C ASP A 179 7.06 16.29 -6.55
N GLY A 180 5.83 15.84 -6.32
CA GLY A 180 4.70 16.03 -7.25
C GLY A 180 4.81 15.20 -8.54
N ALA A 181 5.72 14.23 -8.58
CA ALA A 181 5.92 13.37 -9.74
C ALA A 181 4.79 12.33 -9.85
N ARG A 182 4.52 11.85 -11.07
CA ARG A 182 3.50 10.80 -11.32
C ARG A 182 3.76 9.60 -10.42
N LEU A 183 2.84 9.36 -9.48
CA LEU A 183 2.95 8.23 -8.56
C LEU A 183 2.92 6.87 -9.28
N SER A 184 2.23 6.80 -10.43
CA SER A 184 2.25 5.62 -11.30
C SER A 184 3.66 5.25 -11.75
N THR A 185 4.52 6.21 -12.11
CA THR A 185 5.90 5.93 -12.50
C THR A 185 6.68 5.23 -11.40
N ALA A 186 6.48 5.64 -10.14
CA ALA A 186 7.14 5.02 -8.98
C ALA A 186 6.58 3.63 -8.65
N ILE A 187 5.25 3.46 -8.71
CA ILE A 187 4.58 2.17 -8.49
C ILE A 187 4.98 1.16 -9.57
N TRP A 188 5.10 1.61 -10.82
CA TRP A 188 5.45 0.74 -11.93
C TRP A 188 6.93 0.49 -12.11
N GLY A 189 7.80 1.39 -11.62
CA GLY A 189 9.24 1.15 -11.52
C GLY A 189 9.60 -0.07 -10.66
N LEU A 190 8.62 -0.60 -9.91
CA LEU A 190 8.75 -1.86 -9.16
C LEU A 190 8.75 -3.08 -10.08
N ARG A 191 8.18 -2.98 -11.28
CA ARG A 191 8.25 -4.02 -12.32
C ARG A 191 9.70 -4.13 -12.81
N GLY A 192 10.37 -5.23 -12.49
CA GLY A 192 11.81 -5.42 -12.76
C GLY A 192 12.74 -5.19 -11.55
N SER A 193 12.20 -4.82 -10.39
CA SER A 193 12.94 -4.78 -9.11
C SER A 193 13.41 -6.17 -8.64
N GLY A 194 12.94 -7.24 -9.30
CA GLY A 194 13.16 -8.63 -8.92
C GLY A 194 12.40 -9.04 -7.64
N MET A 195 11.32 -8.33 -7.30
CA MET A 195 10.32 -8.79 -6.33
C MET A 195 9.54 -9.99 -6.89
N SER A 196 8.91 -10.79 -6.02
CA SER A 196 7.94 -11.79 -6.51
C SER A 196 6.77 -11.07 -7.18
N ALA A 197 6.19 -11.68 -8.21
CA ALA A 197 5.04 -11.09 -8.91
C ALA A 197 3.86 -10.84 -7.97
N SER A 198 3.66 -11.69 -6.96
CA SER A 198 2.65 -11.49 -5.91
C SER A 198 2.89 -10.26 -5.04
N ALA A 199 4.14 -9.96 -4.70
CA ALA A 199 4.49 -8.78 -3.90
C ALA A 199 4.38 -7.50 -4.74
N ALA A 200 4.81 -7.54 -6.00
CA ALA A 200 4.63 -6.44 -6.94
C ALA A 200 3.13 -6.16 -7.16
N ALA A 201 2.32 -7.18 -7.43
CA ALA A 201 0.88 -7.04 -7.62
C ALA A 201 0.17 -6.43 -6.40
N ARG A 202 0.61 -6.79 -5.18
CA ARG A 202 0.03 -6.20 -3.95
C ARG A 202 0.40 -4.74 -3.75
N LEU A 203 1.63 -4.34 -4.07
CA LEU A 203 2.03 -2.93 -4.04
C LEU A 203 1.35 -2.11 -5.13
N GLU A 204 1.19 -2.68 -6.33
CA GLU A 204 0.40 -2.09 -7.41
C GLU A 204 -1.05 -1.86 -6.97
N GLN A 205 -1.66 -2.86 -6.31
CA GLN A 205 -3.02 -2.76 -5.76
C GLN A 205 -3.14 -1.63 -4.71
N LEU A 206 -2.23 -1.59 -3.73
CA LEU A 206 -2.24 -0.56 -2.68
C LEU A 206 -1.99 0.84 -3.26
N GLY A 207 -1.09 0.95 -4.23
CA GLY A 207 -0.83 2.18 -4.96
C GLY A 207 -2.04 2.65 -5.76
N ALA A 208 -2.71 1.73 -6.45
CA ALA A 208 -3.96 2.00 -7.17
C ALA A 208 -5.08 2.45 -6.22
N GLU A 209 -5.26 1.80 -5.08
CA GLU A 209 -6.23 2.20 -4.05
C GLU A 209 -5.93 3.61 -3.51
N ALA A 210 -4.66 3.93 -3.24
CA ALA A 210 -4.25 5.26 -2.79
C ALA A 210 -4.46 6.36 -3.85
N LEU A 211 -4.47 6.00 -5.13
CA LEU A 211 -4.72 6.90 -6.26
C LEU A 211 -6.20 7.00 -6.66
N MET A 212 -6.99 6.01 -6.29
CA MET A 212 -8.44 6.04 -6.42
C MET A 212 -9.08 7.02 -5.44
N ALA A 213 -8.44 7.29 -4.31
CA ALA A 213 -8.96 8.10 -3.21
C ALA A 213 -8.66 9.62 -3.28
N LYS A 214 -8.39 10.20 -4.46
CA LYS A 214 -8.01 11.63 -4.60
C LYS A 214 -9.00 12.39 -5.49
N CYS A 215 -10.12 12.84 -4.93
CA CYS A 215 -11.19 13.53 -5.68
C CYS A 215 -11.85 14.66 -4.84
N PHE A 216 -12.71 15.43 -5.49
CA PHE A 216 -13.50 16.52 -4.90
C PHE A 216 -15.00 16.32 -5.16
N PRO A 217 -15.90 16.75 -4.26
CA PRO A 217 -17.34 16.72 -4.53
C PRO A 217 -17.75 17.72 -5.63
N PRO A 218 -18.98 17.61 -6.18
CA PRO A 218 -19.54 18.60 -7.08
C PRO A 218 -19.60 19.98 -6.41
N GLY A 219 -19.46 21.03 -7.21
CA GLY A 219 -19.43 22.43 -6.78
C GLY A 219 -18.04 22.94 -6.37
N THR A 220 -17.04 22.07 -6.22
CA THR A 220 -15.65 22.50 -6.07
C THR A 220 -15.21 23.27 -7.30
N LYS A 221 -14.83 24.53 -7.14
CA LYS A 221 -14.40 25.37 -8.27
C LYS A 221 -12.93 25.11 -8.59
N VAL A 222 -12.64 24.95 -9.87
CA VAL A 222 -11.30 24.79 -10.46
C VAL A 222 -10.93 26.12 -11.11
N ALA A 223 -9.67 26.56 -10.95
CA ALA A 223 -9.17 27.74 -11.64
C ALA A 223 -8.87 27.41 -13.11
N THR A 224 -9.74 27.86 -14.02
CA THR A 224 -9.57 27.68 -15.48
C THR A 224 -9.08 28.96 -16.14
N GLU A 225 -8.72 28.88 -17.42
CA GLU A 225 -8.38 30.04 -18.25
C GLU A 225 -9.49 31.11 -18.25
N ASP A 226 -10.75 30.68 -18.28
CA ASP A 226 -11.93 31.57 -18.34
C ASP A 226 -12.49 31.91 -16.94
N GLY A 227 -11.78 31.54 -15.87
CA GLY A 227 -12.15 31.78 -14.49
C GLY A 227 -12.58 30.52 -13.72
N PRO A 228 -13.23 30.68 -12.54
CA PRO A 228 -13.64 29.55 -11.71
C PRO A 228 -14.75 28.73 -12.39
N LYS A 229 -14.52 27.43 -12.59
CA LYS A 229 -15.49 26.49 -13.17
C LYS A 229 -15.75 25.33 -12.20
N PRO A 230 -17.00 24.91 -11.93
CA PRO A 230 -17.28 23.73 -11.11
C PRO A 230 -16.62 22.47 -11.69
N ILE A 231 -16.09 21.60 -10.83
CA ILE A 231 -15.30 20.44 -11.24
C ILE A 231 -16.10 19.43 -12.09
N GLU A 232 -17.39 19.30 -11.83
CA GLU A 232 -18.31 18.44 -12.57
C GLU A 232 -18.61 18.96 -13.98
N GLU A 233 -18.31 20.23 -14.26
CA GLU A 233 -18.49 20.86 -15.57
C GLU A 233 -17.19 20.87 -16.40
N ILE A 234 -16.05 20.46 -15.83
CA ILE A 234 -14.76 20.42 -16.54
C ILE A 234 -14.81 19.39 -17.68
N GLU A 235 -14.35 19.79 -18.86
CA GLU A 235 -14.35 18.97 -20.06
C GLU A 235 -12.94 18.66 -20.56
N VAL A 236 -12.78 17.55 -21.30
CA VAL A 236 -11.52 17.26 -22.00
C VAL A 236 -11.23 18.38 -23.00
N GLY A 237 -10.04 18.97 -22.91
CA GLY A 237 -9.64 20.12 -23.71
C GLY A 237 -9.68 21.45 -22.96
N ASP A 238 -10.37 21.53 -21.82
CA ASP A 238 -10.33 22.71 -20.94
C ASP A 238 -8.88 23.01 -20.51
N ARG A 239 -8.58 24.28 -20.24
CA ARG A 239 -7.28 24.71 -19.74
C ARG A 239 -7.39 25.16 -18.28
N VAL A 240 -6.61 24.53 -17.40
CA VAL A 240 -6.59 24.82 -15.96
C VAL A 240 -5.26 25.41 -15.54
N TRP A 241 -5.28 26.32 -14.56
CA TRP A 241 -4.07 26.86 -13.96
C TRP A 241 -3.37 25.78 -13.14
N SER A 242 -2.07 25.72 -13.30
CA SER A 242 -1.20 24.72 -12.70
C SER A 242 0.16 25.31 -12.34
N LEU A 243 0.89 24.64 -11.46
CA LEU A 243 2.23 25.02 -11.03
C LEU A 243 3.19 23.84 -11.20
N ASP A 244 4.24 24.01 -12.01
CA ASP A 244 5.39 23.12 -11.99
C ASP A 244 6.21 23.40 -10.73
N GLN A 245 6.25 22.44 -9.81
CA GLN A 245 6.93 22.60 -8.53
C GLN A 245 8.46 22.49 -8.63
N ALA A 246 8.99 21.84 -9.67
CA ALA A 246 10.42 21.74 -9.87
C ALA A 246 11.00 23.10 -10.29
N THR A 247 10.23 23.87 -11.07
CA THR A 247 10.65 25.17 -11.61
C THR A 247 10.00 26.37 -10.91
N GLY A 248 8.91 26.15 -10.18
CA GLY A 248 8.05 27.20 -9.63
C GLY A 248 7.23 27.94 -10.70
N GLN A 249 7.16 27.43 -11.93
CA GLN A 249 6.52 28.12 -13.04
C GLN A 249 5.03 27.78 -13.13
N GLN A 250 4.19 28.81 -13.14
CA GLN A 250 2.77 28.65 -13.44
C GLN A 250 2.50 28.55 -14.94
N SER A 251 1.60 27.66 -15.32
CA SER A 251 1.17 27.50 -16.71
C SER A 251 -0.27 26.99 -16.80
N LEU A 252 -0.91 27.25 -17.94
CA LEU A 252 -2.17 26.63 -18.29
C LEU A 252 -1.91 25.22 -18.84
N GLN A 253 -2.57 24.23 -18.26
CA GLN A 253 -2.44 22.83 -18.65
C GLN A 253 -3.76 22.33 -19.22
N ARG A 254 -3.69 21.58 -20.32
CA ARG A 254 -4.86 20.99 -20.95
C ARG A 254 -5.36 19.80 -20.12
N VAL A 255 -6.67 19.73 -19.92
CA VAL A 255 -7.35 18.56 -19.36
C VAL A 255 -7.40 17.46 -20.41
N LEU A 256 -6.82 16.31 -20.08
CA LEU A 256 -6.72 15.16 -20.97
C LEU A 256 -7.83 14.12 -20.73
N LYS A 257 -8.24 13.95 -19.48
CA LYS A 257 -9.18 12.90 -19.05
C LYS A 257 -9.99 13.37 -17.84
N LEU A 258 -11.20 12.81 -17.67
CA LEU A 258 -12.11 13.11 -16.56
C LEU A 258 -12.40 11.83 -15.78
N PHE A 259 -12.61 11.95 -14.47
CA PHE A 259 -12.84 10.84 -13.55
C PHE A 259 -13.98 11.19 -12.60
N HIS A 260 -14.85 10.21 -12.33
CA HIS A 260 -15.83 10.31 -11.26
C HIS A 260 -16.09 8.94 -10.61
N HIS A 261 -16.40 8.93 -9.32
CA HIS A 261 -16.84 7.74 -8.59
C HIS A 261 -17.62 8.14 -7.33
N THR A 262 -18.07 7.19 -6.53
CA THR A 262 -18.83 7.44 -5.30
C THR A 262 -17.99 7.06 -4.07
N VAL A 263 -17.98 7.93 -3.05
CA VAL A 263 -17.35 7.69 -1.74
C VAL A 263 -18.37 7.82 -0.61
N ASP A 264 -18.07 7.26 0.56
CA ASP A 264 -18.94 7.27 1.74
C ASP A 264 -18.66 8.42 2.72
N ARG A 265 -17.56 9.16 2.49
CA ARG A 265 -17.09 10.23 3.37
C ARG A 265 -16.17 11.21 2.65
N LEU A 266 -16.09 12.42 3.19
CA LEU A 266 -15.16 13.48 2.80
C LEU A 266 -14.50 14.09 4.03
N ILE A 267 -13.39 14.80 3.80
CA ILE A 267 -12.77 15.71 4.77
C ILE A 267 -13.08 17.14 4.35
N ARG A 268 -13.72 17.88 5.25
CA ARG A 268 -13.88 19.32 5.14
C ARG A 268 -12.70 20.01 5.80
N VAL A 269 -11.92 20.74 5.00
CA VAL A 269 -10.83 21.60 5.44
C VAL A 269 -11.38 23.02 5.59
N ARG A 270 -11.35 23.57 6.80
CA ARG A 270 -11.75 24.95 7.06
C ARG A 270 -10.54 25.86 6.92
N THR A 271 -10.72 26.97 6.22
CA THR A 271 -9.70 28.00 6.04
C THR A 271 -10.20 29.34 6.59
N ALA A 272 -9.37 30.39 6.56
CA ALA A 272 -9.75 31.72 7.02
C ALA A 272 -10.82 32.36 6.11
N ASP A 273 -10.76 32.08 4.81
CA ASP A 273 -11.69 32.59 3.79
C ASP A 273 -12.93 31.70 3.59
N GLY A 274 -12.85 30.41 3.92
CA GLY A 274 -14.00 29.53 3.79
C GLY A 274 -13.70 28.07 4.12
N HIS A 275 -14.00 27.20 3.16
CA HIS A 275 -13.69 25.78 3.27
C HIS A 275 -13.55 25.16 1.89
N ILE A 276 -12.95 23.97 1.87
CA ILE A 276 -12.97 23.04 0.75
C ILE A 276 -13.20 21.64 1.29
N GLU A 277 -13.92 20.82 0.53
CA GLU A 277 -14.13 19.41 0.84
C GLU A 277 -13.37 18.56 -0.17
N ALA A 278 -12.73 17.50 0.30
CA ALA A 278 -12.03 16.56 -0.56
C ALA A 278 -12.07 15.17 0.05
N THR A 279 -11.73 14.15 -0.72
CA THR A 279 -11.49 12.81 -0.15
C THR A 279 -10.32 12.84 0.86
N ASP A 280 -10.30 11.87 1.77
CA ASP A 280 -9.37 11.82 2.91
C ASP A 280 -7.88 11.93 2.54
N ARG A 281 -7.50 11.30 1.42
CA ARG A 281 -6.12 11.28 0.90
C ARG A 281 -5.83 12.33 -0.17
N HIS A 282 -6.76 13.24 -0.45
CA HIS A 282 -6.50 14.33 -1.40
C HIS A 282 -5.39 15.23 -0.85
N ARG A 283 -4.39 15.57 -1.67
CA ARG A 283 -3.21 16.32 -1.21
C ARG A 283 -3.28 17.79 -1.57
N PHE A 284 -2.96 18.62 -0.59
CA PHE A 284 -2.84 20.07 -0.68
C PHE A 284 -1.39 20.48 -0.47
N TRP A 285 -0.95 21.52 -1.17
CA TRP A 285 0.38 22.09 -0.95
C TRP A 285 0.34 23.07 0.23
N ALA A 286 0.94 22.65 1.35
CA ALA A 286 1.15 23.48 2.53
C ALA A 286 2.58 24.05 2.51
N ARG A 287 2.71 25.37 2.55
CA ARG A 287 3.96 26.12 2.33
C ARG A 287 5.16 25.60 3.14
N GLU A 288 4.93 25.21 4.39
CA GLU A 288 5.98 24.76 5.31
C GLU A 288 6.17 23.24 5.33
N ARG A 289 5.17 22.48 4.86
CA ARG A 289 5.09 21.02 4.99
C ARG A 289 5.11 20.27 3.66
N GLY A 290 5.07 20.98 2.53
CA GLY A 290 4.92 20.39 1.21
C GLY A 290 3.52 19.78 1.02
N TRP A 291 3.44 18.66 0.32
CA TRP A 291 2.19 17.93 0.12
C TRP A 291 1.68 17.27 1.40
N VAL A 292 0.49 17.67 1.85
CA VAL A 292 -0.18 17.10 3.02
C VAL A 292 -1.54 16.55 2.60
N GLU A 293 -1.88 15.33 3.03
CA GLU A 293 -3.21 14.73 2.82
C GLU A 293 -4.28 15.51 3.59
N ALA A 294 -5.50 15.55 3.07
CA ALA A 294 -6.61 16.29 3.65
C ALA A 294 -6.85 15.92 5.12
N ARG A 295 -6.77 14.62 5.45
CA ARG A 295 -6.91 14.11 6.82
C ARG A 295 -5.79 14.53 7.78
N ASP A 296 -4.61 14.87 7.25
CA ASP A 296 -3.39 15.19 8.02
C ASP A 296 -3.12 16.70 8.11
N LEU A 297 -3.96 17.52 7.48
CA LEU A 297 -3.95 18.96 7.63
C LEU A 297 -4.36 19.35 9.04
N ARG A 298 -3.63 20.30 9.61
CA ARG A 298 -3.76 20.75 10.99
C ARG A 298 -4.04 22.24 11.04
N ALA A 299 -4.71 22.66 12.10
CA ALA A 299 -4.87 24.08 12.37
C ALA A 299 -3.49 24.74 12.49
N GLY A 300 -3.28 25.82 11.73
CA GLY A 300 -1.99 26.51 11.64
C GLY A 300 -1.19 26.19 10.38
N ASP A 301 -1.49 25.09 9.67
CA ASP A 301 -0.95 24.88 8.32
C ASP A 301 -1.37 26.05 7.41
N THR A 302 -0.55 26.37 6.42
CA THR A 302 -0.84 27.47 5.49
C THR A 302 -0.65 27.01 4.06
N PHE A 303 -1.69 27.14 3.24
CA PHE A 303 -1.63 26.87 1.81
C PHE A 303 -0.91 28.00 1.08
N GLU A 304 -0.13 27.64 0.06
CA GLU A 304 0.38 28.63 -0.90
C GLU A 304 -0.71 28.89 -1.95
N THR A 305 -1.04 30.16 -2.14
CA THR A 305 -2.09 30.60 -3.06
C THR A 305 -1.51 30.88 -4.44
N GLN A 306 -2.36 30.99 -5.47
CA GLN A 306 -1.90 31.22 -6.84
C GLN A 306 -1.10 32.53 -7.02
N ASP A 307 -1.39 33.56 -6.24
CA ASP A 307 -0.67 34.84 -6.25
C ASP A 307 0.60 34.86 -5.37
N GLY A 308 0.96 33.72 -4.76
CA GLY A 308 2.13 33.59 -3.88
C GLY A 308 1.90 34.11 -2.46
N GLU A 309 0.66 34.47 -2.12
CA GLU A 309 0.23 34.72 -0.75
C GLU A 309 0.01 33.39 0.01
N SER A 310 -0.74 33.45 1.12
CA SER A 310 -0.86 32.32 2.02
C SER A 310 -2.23 32.26 2.68
N GLU A 311 -2.89 31.11 2.63
CA GLU A 311 -4.22 30.90 3.20
C GLU A 311 -4.17 29.94 4.39
N LYS A 312 -4.66 30.38 5.55
CA LYS A 312 -4.49 29.64 6.81
C LYS A 312 -5.55 28.57 7.01
N VAL A 313 -5.12 27.35 7.32
CA VAL A 313 -5.98 26.26 7.75
C VAL A 313 -6.38 26.45 9.20
N LEU A 314 -7.68 26.40 9.47
CA LEU A 314 -8.27 26.51 10.81
C LEU A 314 -8.55 25.14 11.44
N GLY A 315 -8.62 24.08 10.65
CA GLY A 315 -8.81 22.71 11.10
C GLY A 315 -9.56 21.86 10.07
N THR A 316 -9.73 20.58 10.39
CA THR A 316 -10.38 19.59 9.54
C THR A 316 -11.53 18.90 10.29
N SER A 317 -12.51 18.41 9.53
CA SER A 317 -13.64 17.64 10.08
C SER A 317 -14.12 16.60 9.07
N LEU A 318 -14.58 15.45 9.57
CA LEU A 318 -15.19 14.41 8.76
C LEU A 318 -16.61 14.80 8.35
N VAL A 319 -16.96 14.56 7.09
CA VAL A 319 -18.32 14.67 6.55
C VAL A 319 -18.72 13.30 6.04
N GLU A 320 -19.68 12.66 6.71
CA GLU A 320 -20.21 11.35 6.30
C GLU A 320 -21.34 11.53 5.28
N GLY A 321 -21.42 10.63 4.31
CA GLY A 321 -22.48 10.62 3.31
C GLY A 321 -22.00 10.08 1.97
N GLU A 322 -22.86 9.32 1.31
CA GLU A 322 -22.60 8.86 -0.05
C GLU A 322 -22.61 10.05 -1.01
N VAL A 323 -21.47 10.31 -1.67
CA VAL A 323 -21.30 11.47 -2.55
C VAL A 323 -20.50 11.10 -3.78
N GLN A 324 -20.97 11.55 -4.94
CA GLN A 324 -20.22 11.46 -6.18
C GLN A 324 -19.07 12.46 -6.13
N VAL A 325 -17.87 12.03 -6.48
CA VAL A 325 -16.66 12.86 -6.49
C VAL A 325 -16.01 12.83 -7.86
N PHE A 326 -15.31 13.90 -8.19
CA PHE A 326 -14.73 14.20 -9.49
C PHE A 326 -13.21 14.45 -9.36
N ASN A 327 -12.48 14.12 -10.41
CA ASN A 327 -11.08 14.52 -10.63
C ASN A 327 -10.82 14.48 -12.14
N PHE A 328 -9.68 14.99 -12.61
CA PHE A 328 -9.32 15.00 -14.02
C PHE A 328 -7.80 14.95 -14.18
N GLU A 329 -7.29 14.59 -15.35
CA GLU A 329 -5.85 14.54 -15.65
C GLU A 329 -5.40 15.78 -16.43
N VAL A 330 -4.27 16.38 -16.05
CA VAL A 330 -3.63 17.49 -16.77
C VAL A 330 -2.36 17.05 -17.49
N GLU A 331 -1.99 17.75 -18.56
CA GLU A 331 -0.97 17.29 -19.52
C GLU A 331 0.43 17.05 -18.94
N GLN A 332 1.01 18.00 -18.18
CA GLN A 332 2.44 17.95 -17.83
C GLN A 332 2.77 17.95 -16.34
N THR A 333 2.16 18.84 -15.56
CA THR A 333 2.66 19.23 -14.22
C THR A 333 2.04 18.44 -13.07
N HIS A 334 0.96 17.70 -13.32
CA HIS A 334 0.23 16.91 -12.32
C HIS A 334 -0.22 17.69 -11.08
N THR A 335 -0.50 18.98 -11.24
CA THR A 335 -1.10 19.84 -10.22
C THR A 335 -2.18 20.72 -10.85
N TYR A 336 -3.10 21.24 -10.05
CA TYR A 336 -4.03 22.29 -10.47
C TYR A 336 -4.50 23.10 -9.27
N TYR A 337 -5.12 24.24 -9.51
CA TYR A 337 -5.69 25.07 -8.46
C TYR A 337 -7.20 24.82 -8.31
N VAL A 338 -7.63 24.65 -7.05
CA VAL A 338 -9.04 24.61 -6.64
C VAL A 338 -9.31 25.68 -5.60
N TYR A 339 -10.55 26.17 -5.53
CA TYR A 339 -10.90 27.24 -4.59
C TYR A 339 -11.26 26.68 -3.22
N ALA A 340 -10.54 27.12 -2.18
CA ALA A 340 -10.96 27.04 -0.79
C ALA A 340 -11.64 28.36 -0.41
N GLY A 341 -12.97 28.36 -0.36
CA GLY A 341 -13.74 29.60 -0.37
C GLY A 341 -13.59 30.34 -1.70
N SER A 342 -12.94 31.50 -1.67
CA SER A 342 -12.61 32.36 -2.80
C SER A 342 -11.12 32.36 -3.15
N VAL A 343 -10.30 31.60 -2.43
CA VAL A 343 -8.85 31.55 -2.62
C VAL A 343 -8.42 30.28 -3.38
N PRO A 344 -7.71 30.38 -4.51
CA PRO A 344 -7.19 29.22 -5.22
C PRO A 344 -5.97 28.64 -4.49
N VAL A 345 -6.06 27.36 -4.12
CA VAL A 345 -5.01 26.58 -3.44
C VAL A 345 -4.53 25.44 -4.34
N LEU A 346 -3.23 25.15 -4.28
CA LEU A 346 -2.62 24.15 -5.14
C LEU A 346 -2.91 22.73 -4.62
N VAL A 347 -3.44 21.88 -5.50
CA VAL A 347 -3.78 20.48 -5.22
C VAL A 347 -3.13 19.55 -6.23
N HIS A 348 -2.96 18.30 -5.80
CA HIS A 348 -2.29 17.30 -6.61
C HIS A 348 -3.25 16.59 -7.58
N ASN A 349 -2.87 16.54 -8.85
CA ASN A 349 -3.56 15.82 -9.92
C ASN A 349 -3.09 14.35 -10.00
N ASP A 350 -3.14 13.64 -8.88
CA ASP A 350 -2.68 12.26 -8.85
C ASP A 350 -3.84 11.34 -9.27
N CYS A 351 -3.84 10.99 -10.56
CA CYS A 351 -4.92 10.22 -11.17
C CYS A 351 -4.56 8.74 -11.24
N ALA A 352 -5.52 7.86 -10.86
CA ALA A 352 -5.37 6.43 -11.10
C ALA A 352 -5.50 6.06 -12.59
N SER A 353 -5.88 6.98 -13.50
CA SER A 353 -5.85 6.71 -14.95
C SER A 353 -4.48 6.28 -15.43
N ALA A 354 -3.40 6.93 -14.99
CA ALA A 354 -2.04 6.51 -15.35
C ALA A 354 -1.63 5.15 -14.72
N ILE A 355 -2.45 4.57 -13.84
CA ILE A 355 -2.35 3.19 -13.36
C ILE A 355 -3.32 2.27 -14.08
N LEU A 356 -4.47 2.76 -14.54
CA LEU A 356 -5.42 1.97 -15.31
C LEU A 356 -4.96 1.81 -16.77
N ASP A 357 -4.44 2.87 -17.40
CA ASP A 357 -3.89 2.85 -18.77
C ASP A 357 -2.59 2.03 -18.90
N ASP A 358 -2.00 1.64 -17.77
CA ASP A 358 -0.75 0.85 -17.67
C ASP A 358 -0.98 -0.45 -16.88
N LEU A 359 -2.26 -0.82 -16.66
CA LEU A 359 -2.67 -2.00 -15.92
C LEU A 359 -1.88 -3.19 -16.41
N VAL A 360 -1.84 -3.38 -17.72
CA VAL A 360 -1.15 -4.46 -18.43
C VAL A 360 0.03 -3.90 -19.22
N ARG A 361 1.20 -4.54 -19.11
CA ARG A 361 2.39 -4.18 -19.91
C ARG A 361 3.03 -5.36 -20.61
N ASP A 362 3.86 -5.03 -21.59
CA ASP A 362 4.75 -5.98 -22.25
C ASP A 362 5.60 -6.73 -21.22
N GLY A 363 5.63 -8.06 -21.34
CA GLY A 363 6.34 -8.94 -20.42
C GLY A 363 5.55 -9.35 -19.18
N ASP A 364 4.35 -8.82 -18.94
CA ASP A 364 3.49 -9.30 -17.86
C ASP A 364 3.14 -10.79 -18.04
N HIS A 365 3.02 -11.52 -16.92
CA HIS A 365 2.45 -12.86 -16.89
C HIS A 365 1.07 -12.81 -16.22
N ILE A 366 0.02 -12.82 -17.02
CA ILE A 366 -1.37 -12.77 -16.57
C ILE A 366 -1.96 -14.17 -16.50
N VAL A 367 -2.63 -14.47 -15.38
CA VAL A 367 -3.34 -15.72 -15.15
C VAL A 367 -4.83 -15.44 -15.02
N LEU A 368 -5.63 -16.05 -15.89
CA LEU A 368 -7.09 -15.99 -15.88
C LEU A 368 -7.68 -17.30 -15.35
N GLY A 369 -8.94 -17.28 -14.92
CA GLY A 369 -9.64 -18.45 -14.41
C GLY A 369 -10.42 -18.21 -13.12
N ILE A 370 -11.14 -19.23 -12.65
CA ILE A 370 -12.01 -19.14 -11.47
C ILE A 370 -11.19 -19.04 -10.18
N ASN A 371 -11.54 -18.10 -9.30
CA ASN A 371 -10.96 -18.00 -7.95
C ASN A 371 -11.45 -19.16 -7.05
N PRO A 372 -10.59 -19.79 -6.21
CA PRO A 372 -9.19 -19.44 -5.92
C PRO A 372 -8.15 -20.11 -6.82
N TYR A 373 -8.58 -20.91 -7.80
CA TYR A 373 -7.66 -21.71 -8.62
C TYR A 373 -6.69 -20.88 -9.45
N SER A 374 -7.16 -19.79 -10.08
CA SER A 374 -6.30 -18.88 -10.83
C SER A 374 -5.32 -18.10 -9.94
N ASP A 375 -5.72 -17.72 -8.72
CA ASP A 375 -4.83 -17.05 -7.75
C ASP A 375 -3.71 -18.00 -7.29
N ASN A 376 -4.05 -19.26 -7.01
CA ASN A 376 -3.08 -20.29 -6.65
C ASN A 376 -2.10 -20.57 -7.79
N LEU A 377 -2.60 -20.68 -9.03
CA LEU A 377 -1.77 -20.88 -10.21
C LEU A 377 -0.86 -19.67 -10.47
N ALA A 378 -1.37 -18.45 -10.31
CA ALA A 378 -0.58 -17.23 -10.42
C ALA A 378 0.58 -17.21 -9.42
N ALA A 379 0.31 -17.57 -8.16
CA ALA A 379 1.35 -17.67 -7.14
C ALA A 379 2.43 -18.71 -7.51
N GLN A 380 2.05 -19.85 -8.08
CA GLN A 380 2.98 -20.89 -8.53
C GLN A 380 3.83 -20.46 -9.72
N LEU A 381 3.23 -19.80 -10.71
CA LEU A 381 3.89 -19.40 -11.94
C LEU A 381 4.68 -18.09 -11.80
N GLY A 382 4.49 -17.35 -10.70
CA GLY A 382 4.98 -15.98 -10.59
C GLY A 382 4.24 -15.04 -11.55
N GLY A 383 2.96 -15.29 -11.79
CA GLY A 383 2.05 -14.42 -12.54
C GLY A 383 1.12 -13.62 -11.61
N ARG A 384 0.11 -12.98 -12.19
CA ARG A 384 -0.91 -12.21 -11.45
C ARG A 384 -2.31 -12.36 -12.05
N THR A 385 -3.33 -12.10 -11.24
CA THR A 385 -4.75 -12.17 -11.61
C THR A 385 -5.42 -10.80 -11.43
N PHE A 386 -6.65 -10.66 -11.92
CA PHE A 386 -7.51 -9.49 -11.70
C PHE A 386 -8.68 -9.80 -10.75
N ASN A 387 -8.59 -10.86 -9.95
CA ASN A 387 -9.70 -11.38 -9.14
C ASN A 387 -9.99 -10.58 -7.86
N ALA A 388 -9.15 -9.61 -7.49
CA ALA A 388 -9.33 -8.89 -6.23
C ALA A 388 -10.55 -7.96 -6.27
N LYS A 389 -11.30 -7.88 -5.16
CA LYS A 389 -12.50 -7.02 -5.07
C LYS A 389 -12.19 -5.53 -5.30
N LYS A 390 -11.01 -5.07 -4.87
CA LYS A 390 -10.52 -3.71 -5.10
C LYS A 390 -9.06 -3.75 -5.56
N PRO A 391 -8.63 -2.81 -6.44
CA PRO A 391 -9.47 -1.88 -7.19
C PRO A 391 -10.21 -2.55 -8.36
N PHE A 392 -9.96 -3.83 -8.65
CA PHE A 392 -10.42 -4.44 -9.91
C PHE A 392 -11.94 -4.59 -10.01
N GLY A 393 -12.65 -4.74 -8.88
CA GLY A 393 -14.11 -4.73 -8.85
C GLY A 393 -14.75 -3.34 -8.86
N ASP A 394 -13.97 -2.26 -8.69
CA ASP A 394 -14.50 -0.90 -8.74
C ASP A 394 -14.80 -0.50 -10.20
N PRO A 395 -15.77 0.41 -10.43
CA PRO A 395 -16.04 0.93 -11.77
C PRO A 395 -14.79 1.57 -12.39
N HIS A 396 -14.53 1.19 -13.63
CA HIS A 396 -13.51 1.76 -14.50
C HIS A 396 -13.89 3.20 -14.84
N ARG A 397 -12.87 4.05 -14.91
CA ARG A 397 -13.04 5.50 -14.97
C ARG A 397 -13.45 6.05 -16.34
N SER A 398 -13.67 5.17 -17.33
CA SER A 398 -14.19 5.53 -18.66
C SER A 398 -15.63 6.06 -18.64
N GLY A 399 -16.35 5.91 -17.52
CA GLY A 399 -17.73 6.38 -17.36
C GLY A 399 -18.80 5.43 -17.90
N ASP A 400 -18.42 4.28 -18.46
CA ASP A 400 -19.35 3.23 -18.92
C ASP A 400 -19.81 2.28 -17.78
N GLY A 401 -19.25 2.46 -16.59
CA GLY A 401 -19.54 1.70 -15.38
C GLY A 401 -18.90 0.31 -15.32
N ARG A 402 -18.18 -0.14 -16.35
CA ARG A 402 -17.55 -1.47 -16.37
C ARG A 402 -16.52 -1.60 -15.26
N PRO A 403 -16.43 -2.72 -14.53
CA PRO A 403 -15.36 -2.93 -13.56
C PRO A 403 -13.96 -2.88 -14.18
N VAL A 404 -12.98 -2.43 -13.39
CA VAL A 404 -11.58 -2.33 -13.81
C VAL A 404 -11.01 -3.67 -14.31
N TRP A 405 -11.37 -4.82 -13.71
CA TRP A 405 -10.89 -6.13 -14.16
C TRP A 405 -11.25 -6.43 -15.62
N MET A 406 -12.43 -5.99 -16.09
CA MET A 406 -12.87 -6.27 -17.46
C MET A 406 -11.98 -5.57 -18.48
N VAL A 407 -11.60 -4.33 -18.19
CA VAL A 407 -10.68 -3.55 -19.04
C VAL A 407 -9.29 -4.18 -19.02
N ALA A 408 -8.79 -4.55 -17.83
CA ALA A 408 -7.49 -5.21 -17.70
C ALA A 408 -7.41 -6.55 -18.47
N VAL A 409 -8.48 -7.34 -18.47
CA VAL A 409 -8.57 -8.57 -19.28
C VAL A 409 -8.53 -8.25 -20.77
N GLU A 410 -9.29 -7.25 -21.24
CA GLU A 410 -9.29 -6.85 -22.64
C GLU A 410 -7.89 -6.43 -23.11
N GLU A 411 -7.20 -5.60 -22.32
CA GLU A 411 -5.81 -5.18 -22.59
C GLU A 411 -4.83 -6.36 -22.60
N ALA A 412 -4.92 -7.25 -21.61
CA ALA A 412 -4.10 -8.47 -21.54
C ALA A 412 -4.30 -9.36 -22.76
N LEU A 413 -5.54 -9.52 -23.21
CA LEU A 413 -5.84 -10.36 -24.36
C LEU A 413 -5.42 -9.70 -25.68
N GLU A 414 -5.45 -8.37 -25.77
CA GLU A 414 -5.02 -7.61 -26.97
C GLU A 414 -3.50 -7.48 -27.11
N ASN A 415 -2.74 -7.53 -26.01
CA ASN A 415 -1.29 -7.31 -26.05
C ASN A 415 -0.49 -8.62 -26.26
N PRO A 416 0.07 -8.90 -27.46
CA PRO A 416 0.79 -10.14 -27.74
C PRO A 416 2.05 -10.35 -26.89
N ASN A 417 2.61 -9.29 -26.32
CA ASN A 417 3.80 -9.35 -25.47
C ASN A 417 3.49 -9.76 -24.02
N VAL A 418 2.21 -9.94 -23.69
CA VAL A 418 1.77 -10.52 -22.42
C VAL A 418 1.80 -12.04 -22.51
N LYS A 419 2.47 -12.68 -21.55
CA LYS A 419 2.40 -14.11 -21.32
C LYS A 419 1.07 -14.45 -20.65
N LEU A 420 0.25 -15.26 -21.33
CA LEU A 420 -1.08 -15.61 -20.85
C LEU A 420 -1.14 -17.08 -20.38
N SER A 421 -1.60 -17.29 -19.15
CA SER A 421 -1.96 -18.61 -18.65
C SER A 421 -3.41 -18.65 -18.18
N ILE A 422 -4.07 -19.80 -18.36
CA ILE A 422 -5.48 -19.96 -18.01
C ILE A 422 -5.65 -21.21 -17.17
N SER A 423 -6.23 -21.05 -15.98
CA SER A 423 -6.69 -22.17 -15.15
C SER A 423 -8.10 -22.58 -15.58
N LEU A 424 -8.27 -23.85 -15.89
CA LEU A 424 -9.55 -24.50 -16.18
C LEU A 424 -10.14 -25.21 -14.95
N ASP A 425 -9.49 -25.07 -13.79
CA ASP A 425 -9.97 -25.65 -12.54
C ASP A 425 -11.20 -24.91 -12.01
N GLY A 426 -12.04 -25.64 -11.28
CA GLY A 426 -13.24 -25.09 -10.67
C GLY A 426 -14.42 -24.88 -11.62
N VAL A 427 -14.30 -25.21 -12.91
CA VAL A 427 -15.42 -25.13 -13.86
C VAL A 427 -16.47 -26.17 -13.51
N PRO A 428 -17.70 -25.77 -13.13
CA PRO A 428 -18.76 -26.71 -12.79
C PRO A 428 -19.07 -27.66 -13.96
N ASP A 429 -19.20 -28.94 -13.65
CA ASP A 429 -19.54 -30.05 -14.56
C ASP A 429 -18.44 -30.48 -15.53
N ALA A 430 -17.25 -29.87 -15.48
CA ALA A 430 -16.12 -30.28 -16.31
C ALA A 430 -15.29 -31.39 -15.64
N THR A 431 -14.97 -32.45 -16.37
CA THR A 431 -14.08 -33.53 -15.90
C THR A 431 -12.70 -33.50 -16.52
N ASN A 432 -12.53 -32.73 -17.60
CA ASN A 432 -11.29 -32.56 -18.34
C ASN A 432 -11.21 -31.15 -18.97
N ALA A 433 -10.04 -30.84 -19.56
CA ALA A 433 -9.74 -29.52 -20.08
C ALA A 433 -10.60 -29.13 -21.29
N ASP A 434 -10.95 -30.10 -22.15
CA ASP A 434 -11.78 -29.86 -23.34
C ASP A 434 -13.21 -29.49 -22.94
N GLU A 435 -13.78 -30.24 -21.99
CA GLU A 435 -15.11 -29.96 -21.42
C GLU A 435 -15.13 -28.60 -20.71
N ALA A 436 -14.11 -28.31 -19.90
CA ALA A 436 -14.01 -27.04 -19.18
C ALA A 436 -14.01 -25.85 -20.14
N LEU A 437 -13.17 -25.90 -21.18
CA LEU A 437 -13.09 -24.86 -22.20
C LEU A 437 -14.42 -24.72 -22.96
N ALA A 438 -15.01 -25.82 -23.40
CA ALA A 438 -16.28 -25.80 -24.13
C ALA A 438 -17.40 -25.16 -23.31
N LEU A 439 -17.52 -25.55 -22.03
CA LEU A 439 -18.52 -25.00 -21.11
C LEU A 439 -18.33 -23.50 -20.87
N LEU A 440 -17.09 -23.03 -20.68
CA LEU A 440 -16.81 -21.61 -20.49
C LEU A 440 -17.15 -20.79 -21.75
N VAL A 441 -16.79 -21.28 -22.95
CA VAL A 441 -17.10 -20.60 -24.22
C VAL A 441 -18.62 -20.55 -24.46
N GLU A 442 -19.34 -21.62 -24.16
CA GLU A 442 -20.80 -21.66 -24.31
C GLU A 442 -21.50 -20.71 -23.33
N ARG A 443 -21.14 -20.78 -22.04
CA ARG A 443 -21.67 -19.89 -20.99
C ARG A 443 -21.32 -18.42 -21.25
N GLY A 444 -20.18 -18.16 -21.87
CA GLY A 444 -19.67 -16.82 -22.13
C GLY A 444 -20.29 -16.13 -23.35
N ARG A 445 -20.73 -16.89 -24.35
CA ARG A 445 -21.29 -16.35 -25.59
C ARG A 445 -22.41 -15.30 -25.40
N PRO A 446 -23.41 -15.50 -24.52
CA PRO A 446 -24.46 -14.50 -24.29
C PRO A 446 -23.98 -13.27 -23.50
N LEU A 447 -22.77 -13.30 -22.91
CA LEU A 447 -22.23 -12.23 -22.09
C LEU A 447 -21.47 -11.17 -22.91
N ILE A 448 -21.24 -11.43 -24.20
CA ILE A 448 -20.58 -10.49 -25.11
C ILE A 448 -21.62 -9.53 -25.69
N GLY A 449 -21.57 -8.25 -25.30
CA GLY A 449 -22.51 -7.24 -25.77
C GLY A 449 -22.31 -5.88 -25.11
N ALA A 450 -23.22 -4.95 -25.37
CA ALA A 450 -23.17 -3.59 -24.81
C ALA A 450 -23.48 -3.53 -23.30
N ASP A 451 -24.24 -4.49 -22.77
CA ASP A 451 -24.50 -4.60 -21.33
C ASP A 451 -23.52 -5.57 -20.69
N TRP A 452 -22.58 -5.04 -19.92
CA TRP A 452 -21.53 -5.79 -19.24
C TRP A 452 -22.01 -6.42 -17.92
N ARG A 453 -23.12 -5.93 -17.34
CA ARG A 453 -23.57 -6.30 -15.99
C ARG A 453 -23.75 -7.80 -15.79
N PRO A 454 -24.31 -8.58 -16.74
CA PRO A 454 -24.42 -10.03 -16.59
C PRO A 454 -23.07 -10.74 -16.45
N ALA A 455 -22.01 -10.23 -17.09
CA ALA A 455 -20.66 -10.78 -16.98
C ALA A 455 -20.03 -10.52 -15.60
N ALA A 456 -20.35 -9.39 -14.97
CA ALA A 456 -19.86 -9.01 -13.66
C ALA A 456 -20.65 -9.64 -12.49
N GLN A 457 -21.72 -10.39 -12.76
CA GLN A 457 -22.44 -11.15 -11.74
C GLN A 457 -21.66 -12.40 -11.32
N GLY A 458 -21.84 -12.82 -10.07
CA GLY A 458 -21.10 -13.94 -9.48
C GLY A 458 -21.19 -15.22 -10.31
N GLY A 459 -20.04 -15.77 -10.69
CA GLY A 459 -19.92 -17.01 -11.44
C GLY A 459 -19.77 -16.86 -12.97
N ASN A 460 -19.98 -15.65 -13.52
CA ASN A 460 -19.94 -15.43 -14.98
C ASN A 460 -18.64 -14.83 -15.51
N GLY A 461 -17.77 -14.30 -14.63
CA GLY A 461 -16.55 -13.58 -15.02
C GLY A 461 -15.64 -14.40 -15.94
N THR A 462 -15.26 -15.60 -15.52
CA THR A 462 -14.37 -16.47 -16.33
C THR A 462 -15.02 -16.94 -17.64
N ALA A 463 -16.34 -17.11 -17.67
CA ALA A 463 -17.04 -17.42 -18.91
C ALA A 463 -16.95 -16.24 -19.90
N TRP A 464 -17.13 -15.02 -19.42
CA TRP A 464 -16.91 -13.81 -20.21
C TRP A 464 -15.45 -13.67 -20.68
N GLU A 465 -14.47 -13.92 -19.81
CA GLU A 465 -13.03 -13.92 -20.17
C GLU A 465 -12.76 -14.85 -21.37
N MET A 466 -13.30 -16.08 -21.34
CA MET A 466 -13.10 -17.05 -22.44
C MET A 466 -13.81 -16.64 -23.73
N ALA A 467 -15.00 -16.07 -23.64
CA ALA A 467 -15.70 -15.56 -24.82
C ALA A 467 -14.97 -14.35 -25.44
N THR A 468 -14.39 -13.47 -24.62
CA THR A 468 -13.56 -12.35 -25.08
C THR A 468 -12.26 -12.85 -25.71
N LEU A 469 -11.57 -13.81 -25.07
CA LEU A 469 -10.38 -14.46 -25.62
C LEU A 469 -10.67 -15.04 -27.01
N ARG A 470 -11.78 -15.77 -27.17
CA ARG A 470 -12.20 -16.31 -28.46
C ARG A 470 -12.28 -15.22 -29.54
N LEU A 471 -12.83 -14.05 -29.23
CA LEU A 471 -12.89 -12.93 -30.18
C LEU A 471 -11.51 -12.37 -30.52
N LYS A 472 -10.59 -12.30 -29.55
CA LYS A 472 -9.22 -11.83 -29.77
C LYS A 472 -8.39 -12.82 -30.60
N VAL A 473 -8.63 -14.13 -30.42
CA VAL A 473 -8.03 -15.15 -31.29
C VAL A 473 -8.55 -15.04 -32.72
N LEU A 474 -9.88 -14.99 -32.89
CA LEU A 474 -10.51 -14.86 -34.21
C LEU A 474 -10.10 -13.61 -35.00
N ARG A 475 -9.81 -12.51 -34.30
CA ARG A 475 -9.44 -11.22 -34.93
C ARG A 475 -7.94 -11.05 -35.15
N GLY A 476 -7.11 -11.96 -34.62
CA GLY A 476 -5.65 -11.93 -34.76
C GLY A 476 -4.81 -11.24 -33.68
N PRO A 477 -5.29 -10.41 -32.72
CA PRO A 477 -4.41 -9.86 -31.68
C PRO A 477 -3.88 -10.90 -30.68
N ARG A 478 -4.47 -12.10 -30.61
CA ARG A 478 -3.97 -13.20 -29.78
C ARG A 478 -3.81 -14.47 -30.61
N ILE A 479 -2.68 -15.16 -30.46
CA ILE A 479 -2.42 -16.45 -31.11
C ILE A 479 -2.76 -17.56 -30.12
N TRP A 480 -3.52 -18.57 -30.58
CA TRP A 480 -3.93 -19.71 -29.75
C TRP A 480 -2.75 -20.46 -29.12
N ASP A 481 -1.71 -20.68 -29.92
CA ASP A 481 -0.54 -21.48 -29.53
C ASP A 481 0.35 -20.78 -28.47
N ASP A 482 0.19 -19.46 -28.27
CA ASP A 482 0.90 -18.70 -27.25
C ASP A 482 0.24 -18.78 -25.85
N ILE A 483 -0.92 -19.45 -25.76
CA ILE A 483 -1.70 -19.55 -24.52
C ILE A 483 -1.31 -20.82 -23.76
N GLU A 484 -0.97 -20.66 -22.48
CA GLU A 484 -0.65 -21.79 -21.60
C GLU A 484 -1.88 -22.22 -20.79
N TRP A 485 -2.35 -23.45 -21.00
CA TRP A 485 -3.53 -23.98 -20.31
C TRP A 485 -3.13 -24.87 -19.14
N TYR A 486 -3.87 -24.78 -18.04
CA TYR A 486 -3.61 -25.52 -16.81
C TYR A 486 -4.90 -26.12 -16.24
N MET A 487 -4.80 -27.34 -15.73
CA MET A 487 -5.88 -28.01 -14.99
C MET A 487 -5.28 -29.03 -14.02
N THR A 488 -5.87 -29.18 -12.85
CA THR A 488 -5.48 -30.19 -11.85
C THR A 488 -6.02 -31.54 -12.27
N GLN A 489 -5.13 -32.48 -12.61
CA GLN A 489 -5.56 -33.81 -13.01
C GLN A 489 -5.97 -34.67 -11.81
N LYS A 490 -6.80 -35.68 -12.08
CA LYS A 490 -7.29 -36.59 -11.05
C LYS A 490 -6.13 -37.29 -10.34
N GLY A 491 -6.00 -37.02 -9.03
CA GLY A 491 -4.93 -37.59 -8.20
C GLY A 491 -3.71 -36.69 -8.03
N GLU A 492 -3.66 -35.56 -8.72
CA GLU A 492 -2.67 -34.51 -8.51
C GLU A 492 -3.16 -33.51 -7.45
N GLN A 493 -2.22 -32.85 -6.78
CA GLN A 493 -2.51 -31.81 -5.78
C GLN A 493 -2.25 -30.38 -6.31
N VAL A 494 -1.62 -30.28 -7.48
CA VAL A 494 -1.15 -29.02 -8.07
C VAL A 494 -1.50 -29.06 -9.56
N PRO A 495 -1.96 -27.95 -10.16
CA PRO A 495 -2.26 -27.91 -11.59
C PRO A 495 -1.02 -28.15 -12.45
N SER A 496 -1.22 -28.89 -13.55
CA SER A 496 -0.20 -29.17 -14.56
C SER A 496 -0.61 -28.61 -15.92
N ARG A 497 0.37 -28.41 -16.82
CA ARG A 497 0.10 -27.88 -18.16
C ARG A 497 -0.69 -28.92 -18.96
N VAL A 498 -1.79 -28.46 -19.58
CA VAL A 498 -2.65 -29.25 -20.45
C VAL A 498 -2.68 -28.64 -21.85
N THR A 499 -3.20 -29.39 -22.82
CA THR A 499 -3.38 -28.92 -24.19
C THR A 499 -4.79 -29.27 -24.64
N PRO A 500 -5.77 -28.38 -24.37
CA PRO A 500 -7.11 -28.57 -24.87
C PRO A 500 -7.08 -28.68 -26.40
N ALA A 501 -7.99 -29.48 -26.96
CA ALA A 501 -8.19 -29.58 -28.39
C ALA A 501 -8.43 -28.18 -28.97
N LYS A 502 -7.65 -27.82 -29.99
CA LYS A 502 -7.77 -26.55 -30.68
C LYS A 502 -9.18 -26.46 -31.29
N PRO A 503 -10.02 -25.50 -30.86
CA PRO A 503 -11.39 -25.41 -31.37
C PRO A 503 -11.39 -24.92 -32.82
N ASP A 504 -12.43 -25.27 -33.60
CA ASP A 504 -12.59 -24.84 -35.00
C ASP A 504 -12.47 -23.32 -35.21
N TRP A 505 -12.84 -22.52 -34.21
CA TRP A 505 -12.76 -21.06 -34.29
C TRP A 505 -11.35 -20.51 -34.05
N ALA A 506 -10.42 -21.34 -33.59
CA ALA A 506 -9.03 -20.98 -33.36
C ALA A 506 -8.11 -21.43 -34.50
N GLU A 507 -8.62 -22.22 -35.46
CA GLU A 507 -7.84 -22.79 -36.58
C GLU A 507 -7.09 -21.78 -37.42
#